data_AF-A0A2V7S3N0-F1
#
_entry.id   AF-A0A2V7S3N0-F1
#
_cell.length_a   1.000
_cell.length_b   1.000
_cell.length_c   1.000
_cell.angle_alpha   90.00
_cell.angle_beta   90.00
_cell.angle_gamma   90.00
#
_symmetry.space_group_name_H-M   'P 1'
#
loop_
_entity.id
_entity.type
_entity.pdbx_description
1 polymer ?
#
loop_
_entity_poly.entity_id
_entity_poly.type
_entity_poly.pdbx_seq_one_letter_code
_entity_poly.pdbx_strand_id
1 'polypeptide(L)'
;MTHKITEQLRTLLKAYAERAAKVHADAKPVVDEGGQRRRACGERLQKVVRPALLRFLTELENAGHDASVQDHTDSVDTYPSVALSFTPRASGARALASVLTFRYDPR
;
A
#
# COMPACT_ATOMS: atom_id res chain seq x y z
N MET A 1 37.04 10.03 25.57
CA MET A 1 36.94 9.23 24.33
C MET A 1 35.62 9.43 23.56
N THR A 2 34.53 9.87 24.21
CA THR A 2 33.21 10.12 23.58
C THR A 2 33.17 11.34 22.65
N HIS A 3 33.91 12.41 22.96
CA HIS A 3 33.92 13.64 22.14
C HIS A 3 34.42 13.41 20.70
N LYS A 4 35.50 12.63 20.56
CA LYS A 4 36.11 12.31 19.26
C LYS A 4 35.15 11.51 18.36
N ILE A 5 34.37 10.59 18.95
CA ILE A 5 33.37 9.79 18.24
C ILE A 5 32.20 10.67 17.80
N THR A 6 31.75 11.61 18.63
CA THR A 6 30.66 12.52 18.28
C THR A 6 31.03 13.50 17.16
N GLU A 7 32.30 13.94 17.11
CA GLU A 7 32.79 14.80 16.02
C GLU A 7 32.93 14.03 14.70
N GLN A 8 33.39 12.78 14.75
CA GLN A 8 33.44 11.91 13.57
C GLN A 8 32.03 11.63 13.01
N LEU A 9 31.05 11.36 13.87
CA LEU A 9 29.65 11.20 13.46
C LEU A 9 29.08 12.46 12.79
N ARG A 10 29.30 13.64 13.38
CA ARG A 10 28.86 14.91 12.79
C ARG A 10 29.49 15.16 11.42
N THR A 11 30.77 14.82 11.26
CA THR A 11 31.50 14.98 10.00
C THR A 11 30.95 14.04 8.92
N LEU A 12 30.68 12.78 9.27
CA LEU A 12 30.10 11.80 8.36
C LEU A 12 28.67 12.17 7.95
N LEU A 13 27.84 12.63 8.89
CA LEU A 13 26.48 13.09 8.61
C LEU A 13 26.48 14.34 7.70
N LYS A 14 27.41 15.27 7.92
CA LYS A 14 27.56 16.46 7.07
C LYS A 14 28.01 16.10 5.66
N ALA A 15 29.01 15.22 5.53
CA ALA A 15 29.47 14.72 4.23
C ALA A 15 28.35 13.97 3.48
N TYR A 16 27.53 13.20 4.20
CA TYR A 16 26.37 12.53 3.62
C TYR A 16 25.30 13.53 3.15
N ALA A 17 24.99 14.55 3.95
CA ALA A 17 24.04 15.60 3.58
C ALA A 17 24.51 16.39 2.34
N GLU A 18 25.79 16.74 2.25
CA GLU A 18 26.37 17.41 1.08
C GLU A 18 26.36 16.51 -0.17
N ARG A 19 26.58 15.21 -0.01
CA ARG A 19 26.49 14.24 -1.11
C ARG A 19 25.04 14.02 -1.55
N ALA A 20 24.09 13.94 -0.63
CA ALA A 20 22.67 13.84 -0.92
C ALA A 20 22.14 15.09 -1.64
N ALA A 21 22.54 16.29 -1.20
CA ALA A 21 22.17 17.55 -1.84
C ALA A 21 22.70 17.64 -3.28
N LYS A 22 23.93 17.15 -3.54
CA LYS A 22 24.48 17.08 -4.91
C LYS A 22 23.75 16.07 -5.79
N VAL A 23 23.36 14.91 -5.25
CA VAL A 23 22.55 13.91 -5.98
C VAL A 23 21.16 14.48 -6.34
N HIS A 24 20.56 15.28 -5.47
CA HIS A 24 19.28 15.94 -5.75
C HIS A 24 19.38 17.08 -6.77
N ALA A 25 20.54 17.76 -6.87
CA ALA A 25 20.74 18.86 -7.82
C ALA A 25 20.95 18.38 -9.28
N ASP A 26 21.55 17.19 -9.48
CA ASP A 26 21.81 16.60 -10.81
C ASP A 26 20.73 15.61 -11.29
N ALA A 27 19.71 15.33 -10.46
CA ALA A 27 18.61 14.47 -10.85
C ALA A 27 17.61 15.21 -11.74
N LYS A 28 17.86 15.19 -13.06
CA LYS A 28 16.81 15.39 -14.08
C LYS A 28 15.62 14.49 -13.71
N PRO A 29 14.35 14.95 -13.77
CA PRO A 29 13.22 14.11 -13.44
C PRO A 29 13.12 13.00 -14.48
N VAL A 30 13.66 11.82 -14.15
CA VAL A 30 13.32 10.60 -14.86
C VAL A 30 11.84 10.40 -14.59
N VAL A 31 11.02 10.63 -15.61
CA VAL A 31 9.58 10.39 -15.53
C VAL A 31 9.42 8.92 -15.16
N ASP A 32 9.01 8.68 -13.92
CA ASP A 32 8.71 7.35 -13.41
C ASP A 32 7.37 6.89 -14.02
N GLU A 33 7.39 6.56 -15.31
CA GLU A 33 6.22 6.08 -16.04
C GLU A 33 5.64 4.83 -15.38
N GLY A 34 6.50 4.00 -14.78
CA GLY A 34 6.10 2.81 -14.02
C GLY A 34 5.26 3.19 -12.80
N GLY A 35 5.75 4.10 -11.97
CA GLY A 35 5.00 4.60 -10.81
C GLY A 35 3.78 5.43 -11.18
N GLN A 36 3.79 6.14 -12.32
CA GLN A 36 2.60 6.85 -12.81
C GLN A 36 1.50 5.87 -13.27
N ARG A 37 1.86 4.80 -13.97
CA ARG A 37 0.92 3.73 -14.35
C ARG A 37 0.38 3.00 -13.12
N ARG A 38 1.24 2.67 -12.14
CA ARG A 38 0.81 2.05 -10.87
C ARG A 38 -0.21 2.93 -10.14
N ARG A 39 0.06 4.24 -10.03
CA ARG A 39 -0.86 5.21 -9.43
C ARG A 39 -2.20 5.29 -10.15
N ALA A 40 -2.17 5.42 -11.49
CA ALA A 40 -3.40 5.45 -12.29
C ALA A 40 -4.25 4.17 -12.13
N CYS A 41 -3.60 3.01 -12.03
CA CYS A 41 -4.29 1.74 -11.79
C CYS A 41 -4.83 1.64 -10.36
N GLY A 42 -4.07 2.08 -9.36
CA GLY A 42 -4.53 2.19 -7.97
C GLY A 42 -5.78 3.06 -7.86
N GLU A 43 -5.79 4.23 -8.50
CA GLU A 43 -6.98 5.08 -8.59
C GLU A 43 -8.17 4.36 -9.22
N ARG A 44 -7.94 3.54 -10.25
CA ARG A 44 -9.01 2.79 -10.91
C ARG A 44 -9.61 1.73 -10.00
N LEU A 45 -8.77 1.00 -9.25
CA LEU A 45 -9.22 0.07 -8.23
C LEU A 45 -10.04 0.79 -7.15
N GLN A 46 -9.57 1.95 -6.69
CA GLN A 46 -10.26 2.75 -5.68
C GLN A 46 -11.59 3.34 -6.16
N LYS A 47 -11.68 3.77 -7.44
CA LYS A 47 -12.88 4.40 -8.00
C LYS A 47 -13.94 3.39 -8.44
N VAL A 48 -13.54 2.19 -8.87
CA VAL A 48 -14.45 1.19 -9.47
C VAL A 48 -14.67 0.00 -8.54
N VAL A 49 -13.60 -0.64 -8.09
CA VAL A 49 -13.68 -1.90 -7.34
C VAL A 49 -14.09 -1.64 -5.89
N ARG A 50 -13.48 -0.66 -5.23
CA ARG A 50 -13.77 -0.37 -3.81
C ARG A 50 -15.25 -0.05 -3.57
N PRO A 51 -15.95 0.80 -4.35
CA PRO A 51 -17.38 1.03 -4.15
C PRO A 51 -18.24 -0.23 -4.35
N ALA A 52 -17.85 -1.12 -5.27
CA ALA A 52 -18.54 -2.39 -5.46
C ALA A 52 -18.36 -3.30 -4.23
N LEU A 53 -17.13 -3.42 -3.72
CA LEU A 53 -16.85 -4.21 -2.52
C LEU A 53 -17.53 -3.64 -1.26
N LEU A 54 -17.68 -2.32 -1.14
CA LEU A 54 -18.43 -1.70 -0.04
C LEU A 54 -19.93 -2.01 -0.08
N ARG A 55 -20.52 -2.17 -1.28
CA ARG A 55 -21.92 -2.63 -1.41
C ARG A 55 -22.05 -4.07 -0.92
N PHE A 56 -21.15 -4.96 -1.35
CA PHE A 56 -21.14 -6.33 -0.88
C PHE A 56 -20.84 -6.45 0.62
N LEU A 57 -19.94 -5.63 1.17
CA LEU A 57 -19.71 -5.53 2.61
C LEU A 57 -21.04 -5.26 3.33
N THR A 58 -21.77 -4.23 2.89
CA THR A 58 -23.06 -3.87 3.50
C THR A 58 -24.06 -5.01 3.42
N GLU A 59 -24.14 -5.71 2.29
CA GLU A 59 -25.02 -6.88 2.12
C GLU A 59 -24.64 -8.05 3.05
N LEU A 60 -23.34 -8.32 3.19
CA LEU A 60 -22.81 -9.37 4.07
C LEU A 60 -23.07 -9.05 5.54
N GLU A 61 -22.82 -7.80 5.97
CA GLU A 61 -23.08 -7.33 7.33
C GLU A 61 -24.58 -7.39 7.66
N ASN A 62 -25.45 -6.99 6.72
CA ASN A 62 -26.89 -7.08 6.88
C ASN A 62 -27.38 -8.54 6.99
N ALA A 63 -26.71 -9.49 6.33
CA ALA A 63 -26.95 -10.92 6.50
C ALA A 63 -26.35 -11.49 7.81
N GLY A 64 -25.66 -10.66 8.60
CA GLY A 64 -25.02 -11.02 9.85
C GLY A 64 -23.69 -11.75 9.70
N HIS A 65 -23.04 -11.63 8.54
CA HIS A 65 -21.69 -12.13 8.31
C HIS A 65 -20.65 -11.11 8.78
N ASP A 66 -19.50 -11.59 9.24
CA ASP A 66 -18.36 -10.73 9.55
C ASP A 66 -17.61 -10.44 8.24
N ALA A 67 -17.37 -9.18 7.92
CA ALA A 67 -16.72 -8.78 6.67
C ALA A 67 -15.89 -7.52 6.85
N SER A 68 -14.83 -7.35 6.04
CA SER A 68 -14.02 -6.14 6.03
C SER A 68 -13.41 -5.88 4.65
N VAL A 69 -13.28 -4.60 4.29
CA VAL A 69 -12.57 -4.18 3.07
C VAL A 69 -11.20 -3.62 3.44
N GLN A 70 -10.15 -4.13 2.80
CA GLN A 70 -8.78 -3.65 2.93
C GLN A 70 -8.35 -2.96 1.64
N ASP A 71 -7.81 -1.75 1.76
CA ASP A 71 -7.35 -0.94 0.64
C ASP A 71 -5.83 -0.74 0.73
N HIS A 72 -5.11 -1.31 -0.24
CA HIS A 72 -3.66 -1.22 -0.38
C HIS A 72 -3.29 -0.50 -1.68
N THR A 73 -4.14 0.39 -2.19
CA THR A 73 -3.90 1.12 -3.44
C THR A 73 -2.76 2.14 -3.33
N ASP A 74 -2.47 2.64 -2.13
CA ASP A 74 -1.41 3.61 -1.84
C ASP A 74 -0.07 2.96 -1.41
N SER A 75 0.04 1.63 -1.43
CA SER A 75 1.26 0.95 -1.02
C SER A 75 2.40 1.20 -2.00
N VAL A 76 3.52 1.74 -1.49
CA VAL A 76 4.71 2.07 -2.29
C VAL A 76 5.49 0.81 -2.70
N ASP A 77 5.46 -0.24 -1.86
CA ASP A 77 6.28 -1.44 -2.00
C ASP A 77 5.55 -2.66 -2.58
N THR A 78 4.22 -2.57 -2.77
CA THR A 78 3.41 -3.67 -3.31
C THR A 78 2.53 -3.21 -4.46
N TYR A 79 2.06 -4.18 -5.27
CA TYR A 79 1.11 -3.85 -6.33
C TYR A 79 -0.19 -3.35 -5.72
N PRO A 80 -0.78 -2.28 -6.30
CA PRO A 80 -2.02 -1.72 -5.78
C PRO A 80 -3.11 -2.79 -5.81
N SER A 81 -3.80 -2.94 -4.68
CA SER A 81 -4.82 -3.95 -4.50
C SER A 81 -5.92 -3.50 -3.54
N VAL A 82 -7.11 -4.07 -3.72
CA VAL A 82 -8.23 -3.94 -2.80
C VAL A 82 -8.75 -5.35 -2.53
N ALA A 83 -9.02 -5.67 -1.27
CA ALA A 83 -9.52 -6.97 -0.86
C ALA A 83 -10.80 -6.86 -0.02
N LEU A 84 -11.69 -7.84 -0.18
CA LEU A 84 -12.81 -8.09 0.71
C LEU A 84 -12.56 -9.41 1.43
N SER A 85 -12.45 -9.38 2.75
CA SER A 85 -12.47 -10.58 3.59
C SER A 85 -13.87 -10.75 4.19
N PHE A 86 -14.33 -11.99 4.31
CA PHE A 86 -15.59 -12.28 4.97
C PHE A 86 -15.61 -13.68 5.59
N THR A 87 -16.34 -13.82 6.68
CA THR A 87 -16.58 -15.07 7.39
C THR A 87 -18.09 -15.27 7.50
N PRO A 88 -18.66 -16.31 6.86
CA PRO A 88 -20.07 -16.60 6.95
C PRO A 88 -20.50 -16.86 8.40
N ARG A 89 -21.73 -16.45 8.73
CA ARG A 89 -22.37 -16.78 10.01
C ARG A 89 -22.78 -18.25 9.99
N ALA A 90 -22.03 -19.11 10.67
CA ALA A 90 -22.36 -20.52 10.72
C ALA A 90 -23.10 -20.89 12.01
N SER A 91 -24.22 -21.58 11.84
CA SER A 91 -24.94 -22.30 12.91
C SER A 91 -24.49 -23.76 12.88
N GLY A 92 -23.51 -24.11 13.72
CA GLY A 92 -23.15 -25.51 14.00
C GLY A 92 -21.95 -26.10 13.22
N ALA A 93 -21.42 -25.41 12.20
CA ALA A 93 -20.19 -25.81 11.50
C ALA A 93 -19.11 -24.71 11.60
N ARG A 94 -17.83 -25.07 11.40
CA ARG A 94 -16.72 -24.09 11.40
C ARG A 94 -16.77 -23.30 10.08
N ALA A 95 -17.15 -22.03 10.13
CA ALA A 95 -17.20 -21.17 8.96
C ALA A 95 -15.80 -20.98 8.35
N LEU A 96 -15.70 -21.05 7.03
CA LEU A 96 -14.46 -20.76 6.32
C LEU A 96 -14.38 -19.26 6.04
N ALA A 97 -13.33 -18.62 6.55
CA ALA A 97 -12.98 -17.26 6.15
C ALA A 97 -12.51 -17.26 4.69
N SER A 98 -13.09 -16.37 3.89
CA SER A 98 -12.79 -16.22 2.46
C SER A 98 -12.27 -14.82 2.18
N VAL A 99 -11.42 -14.68 1.17
CA VAL A 99 -10.87 -13.40 0.73
C VAL A 99 -10.96 -13.28 -0.78
N LEU A 100 -11.53 -12.17 -1.26
CA LEU A 100 -11.53 -11.76 -2.66
C LEU A 100 -10.53 -10.62 -2.83
N THR A 101 -9.44 -10.84 -3.57
CA THR A 101 -8.40 -9.83 -3.80
C THR A 101 -8.38 -9.40 -5.27
N PHE A 102 -8.49 -8.10 -5.51
CA PHE A 102 -8.30 -7.49 -6.81
C PHE A 102 -6.95 -6.78 -6.81
N ARG A 103 -6.02 -7.27 -7.63
CA ARG A 103 -4.66 -6.74 -7.72
C ARG A 103 -4.34 -6.39 -9.17
N TYR A 104 -3.68 -5.27 -9.36
CA TYR A 104 -3.11 -4.93 -10.67
C TYR A 104 -1.71 -5.55 -10.81
N ASP A 105 -1.57 -6.57 -11.65
CA ASP A 105 -0.26 -7.16 -12.00
C ASP A 105 0.16 -6.65 -13.39
N PRO A 106 1.25 -5.88 -13.52
CA PRO A 106 1.72 -5.34 -14.79
C PRO A 106 2.59 -6.31 -15.62
N ARG A 107 2.79 -7.56 -15.14
CA ARG A 107 3.57 -8.58 -15.86
C ARG A 107 2.86 -9.14 -17.08
#